data_AF-W1YMQ5-F1
#
_entry.id   AF-W1YMQ5-F1
#
_cell.length_a   1.000
_cell.length_b   1.000
_cell.length_c   1.000
_cell.angle_alpha   90.00
_cell.angle_beta   90.00
_cell.angle_gamma   90.00
#
_symmetry.space_group_name_H-M   'P 1'
#
loop_
_entity.id
_entity.type
_entity.pdbx_description
1 polymer ?
#
loop_
_entity_poly.entity_id
_entity_poly.type
_entity_poly.pdbx_seq_one_letter_code
_entity_poly.pdbx_strand_id
1 'polypeptide(L)' 'GLHARPATAFTQLAAKYASKVTIAANGKTADAKSILTVLTLGATKGTSVTLTADGADEDDALAALSEFLTTNHD' A
#
# COMPACT_ATOMS: atom_id res chain seq x y z
N GLY A 1 3.95 9.64 -5.35
CA GLY A 1 3.78 8.25 -5.83
C GLY A 1 4.39 7.30 -4.82
N LEU A 2 4.31 5.98 -4.99
CA LEU A 2 4.92 5.02 -4.06
C LEU A 2 6.42 4.81 -4.37
N HIS A 3 7.21 5.88 -4.24
CA HIS A 3 8.68 5.86 -4.29
C HIS A 3 9.29 5.75 -2.89
N ALA A 4 10.62 5.62 -2.78
CA ALA A 4 11.35 5.27 -1.54
C ALA A 4 10.77 5.81 -0.22
N ARG A 5 10.59 7.13 -0.07
CA ARG A 5 10.09 7.76 1.17
C ARG A 5 8.62 7.41 1.49
N PRO A 6 7.61 7.78 0.66
CA PRO A 6 6.22 7.41 0.90
C PRO A 6 5.97 5.90 0.87
N ALA A 7 6.74 5.12 0.11
CA ALA A 7 6.65 3.66 0.13
C ALA A 7 7.08 3.09 1.49
N THR A 8 8.11 3.65 2.12
CA THR A 8 8.53 3.23 3.47
C THR A 8 7.42 3.50 4.48
N ALA A 9 6.86 4.72 4.49
CA ALA A 9 5.75 5.07 5.39
C ALA A 9 4.49 4.22 5.14
N PHE A 10 4.15 3.98 3.87
CA PHE A 10 3.03 3.10 3.49
C PHE A 10 3.23 1.67 4.04
N THR A 11 4.42 1.10 3.83
CA THR A 11 4.71 -0.28 4.29
C THR A 11 4.76 -0.39 5.80
N GLN A 12 5.24 0.65 6.50
CA GLN A 12 5.20 0.73 7.96
C GLN A 12 3.78 0.83 8.49
N LEU A 13 2.90 1.59 7.81
CA LEU A 13 1.48 1.64 8.15
C LEU A 13 0.82 0.27 7.95
N ALA A 14 1.03 -0.36 6.80
CA ALA A 14 0.49 -1.69 6.49
C ALA A 14 0.97 -2.75 7.49
N ALA A 15 2.22 -2.66 7.96
CA ALA A 15 2.80 -3.59 8.92
C ALA A 15 2.18 -3.52 10.33
N LYS A 16 1.38 -2.48 10.65
CA LYS A 16 0.67 -2.38 11.94
C LYS A 16 -0.52 -3.33 12.04
N TYR A 17 -1.06 -3.76 10.91
CA TYR A 17 -2.25 -4.60 10.84
C TYR A 17 -1.87 -6.08 10.84
N ALA A 18 -2.69 -6.92 11.47
CA ALA A 18 -2.54 -8.36 11.45
C ALA A 18 -2.91 -8.95 10.08
N SER A 19 -3.90 -8.37 9.41
CA SER A 19 -4.41 -8.80 8.11
C SER A 19 -3.32 -8.88 7.06
N LYS A 20 -3.45 -9.86 6.16
CA LYS A 20 -2.63 -9.90 4.96
C LYS A 20 -3.11 -8.78 4.04
N VAL A 21 -2.21 -7.90 3.62
CA VAL A 21 -2.56 -6.78 2.74
C VAL A 21 -1.73 -6.83 1.47
N THR A 22 -2.39 -6.77 0.32
CA THR A 22 -1.76 -6.67 -1.00
C THR A 22 -2.19 -5.40 -1.70
N ILE A 23 -1.30 -4.93 -2.58
CA ILE A 23 -1.54 -3.78 -3.46
C ILE A 23 -1.20 -4.18 -4.89
N ALA A 24 -2.13 -3.93 -5.82
CA ALA A 24 -1.95 -4.19 -7.24
C ALA A 24 -1.96 -2.90 -8.05
N ALA A 25 -1.01 -2.78 -8.98
CA ALA A 25 -0.87 -1.65 -9.90
C ALA A 25 -0.11 -2.12 -11.15
N ASN A 26 -0.44 -1.55 -12.32
CA ASN A 26 0.27 -1.83 -13.57
C ASN A 26 0.40 -3.34 -13.91
N GLY A 27 -0.62 -4.14 -13.59
CA GLY A 27 -0.61 -5.60 -13.80
C GLY A 27 0.30 -6.39 -12.86
N LYS A 28 0.87 -5.75 -11.84
CA LYS A 28 1.70 -6.38 -10.80
C LYS A 28 0.99 -6.33 -9.46
N THR A 29 1.25 -7.32 -8.61
CA THR A 29 0.76 -7.37 -7.23
C THR A 29 1.96 -7.45 -6.29
N ALA A 30 1.92 -6.68 -5.21
CA ALA A 30 2.94 -6.64 -4.18
C ALA A 30 2.32 -6.86 -2.79
N ASP A 31 3.14 -7.31 -1.86
CA ASP A 31 2.82 -7.33 -0.43
C ASP A 31 2.95 -5.89 0.09
N ALA A 32 1.86 -5.33 0.61
CA ALA A 32 1.83 -3.96 1.10
C ALA A 32 2.77 -3.74 2.30
N LYS A 33 3.18 -4.80 3.01
CA LYS A 33 4.12 -4.76 4.13
C LYS A 33 5.59 -4.87 3.70
N SER A 34 5.86 -5.17 2.43
CA SER A 34 7.22 -5.36 1.90
C SER A 34 7.63 -4.22 0.98
N ILE A 35 8.50 -3.34 1.50
CA ILE A 35 9.07 -2.21 0.77
C ILE A 35 9.68 -2.62 -0.57
N LEU A 36 10.38 -3.75 -0.63
CA LEU A 36 11.02 -4.23 -1.85
C LEU A 36 9.98 -4.49 -2.95
N THR A 37 8.90 -5.20 -2.62
CA THR A 37 7.87 -5.53 -3.61
C THR A 37 7.05 -4.31 -4.02
N VAL A 38 6.75 -3.41 -3.07
CA VAL A 38 6.02 -2.15 -3.35
C VAL A 38 6.79 -1.27 -4.34
N LEU A 39 8.11 -1.13 -4.17
CA LEU A 39 8.93 -0.34 -5.10
C LEU A 39 8.89 -0.89 -6.54
N THR A 40 8.71 -2.22 -6.72
CA THR A 40 8.66 -2.84 -8.05
C THR A 40 7.36 -2.58 -8.83
N LEU A 41 6.31 -2.08 -8.16
CA LEU A 41 5.04 -1.72 -8.80
C LEU A 41 5.17 -0.54 -9.76
N GLY A 42 6.16 0.33 -9.54
CA GLY A 42 6.34 1.54 -10.34
C GLY A 42 5.14 2.48 -10.28
N ALA A 43 4.40 2.49 -9.16
CA ALA A 43 3.20 3.31 -9.00
C ALA A 43 3.57 4.79 -8.81
N THR A 44 3.25 5.62 -9.80
CA THR A 44 3.47 7.07 -9.77
C THR A 44 2.22 7.82 -9.34
N LYS A 45 2.31 9.14 -9.16
CA LYS A 45 1.14 9.96 -8.84
C LYS A 45 0.09 9.82 -9.95
N GLY A 46 -1.16 9.56 -9.58
CA GLY A 46 -2.26 9.31 -10.53
C GLY A 46 -2.38 7.87 -11.02
N THR A 47 -1.51 6.94 -10.57
CA THR A 47 -1.70 5.51 -10.85
C THR A 47 -2.89 4.98 -10.05
N SER A 48 -3.87 4.37 -10.72
CA SER A 48 -4.92 3.60 -10.06
C SER A 48 -4.35 2.33 -9.47
N VAL A 49 -4.71 2.03 -8.23
CA VAL A 49 -4.27 0.85 -7.50
C VAL A 49 -5.46 0.13 -6.89
N THR A 50 -5.32 -1.17 -6.68
CA THR A 50 -6.29 -2.00 -5.97
C THR A 50 -5.67 -2.50 -4.68
N LEU A 51 -6.31 -2.21 -3.55
CA LEU A 51 -5.96 -2.79 -2.26
C LEU A 51 -6.83 -4.02 -1.98
N THR A 52 -6.24 -5.01 -1.33
CA THR A 52 -6.97 -6.17 -0.81
C THR A 52 -6.42 -6.48 0.56
N ALA A 53 -7.30 -6.62 1.55
CA ALA A 53 -6.97 -7.07 2.89
C ALA A 53 -7.79 -8.32 3.21
N ASP A 54 -7.19 -9.23 3.99
CA ASP A 54 -7.83 -10.44 4.49
C ASP A 54 -7.35 -10.67 5.93
N GLY A 55 -8.27 -10.55 6.88
CA GLY A 55 -8.01 -10.80 8.29
C GLY A 55 -8.91 -10.02 9.25
N ALA A 56 -8.60 -10.14 10.55
CA ALA A 56 -9.45 -9.62 11.63
C ALA A 56 -9.56 -8.08 11.69
N ASP A 57 -8.63 -7.37 11.07
CA ASP A 57 -8.54 -5.91 11.02
C ASP A 57 -8.52 -5.39 9.57
N GLU A 58 -9.14 -6.14 8.64
CA GLU A 58 -9.12 -5.86 7.20
C GLU A 58 -9.75 -4.52 6.85
N ASP A 59 -10.89 -4.19 7.46
CA ASP A 59 -11.59 -2.92 7.23
C ASP A 59 -10.75 -1.72 7.68
N ASP A 60 -10.16 -1.80 8.88
CA ASP A 60 -9.30 -0.75 9.43
C ASP A 60 -8.02 -0.58 8.59
N ALA A 61 -7.45 -1.69 8.12
CA ALA A 61 -6.29 -1.68 7.24
C ALA A 61 -6.61 -1.00 5.91
N LEU A 62 -7.73 -1.36 5.28
CA LEU A 62 -8.16 -0.77 4.01
C LEU A 62 -8.46 0.72 4.15
N ALA A 63 -9.14 1.13 5.23
CA ALA A 63 -9.45 2.54 5.48
C ALA A 63 -8.18 3.39 5.59
N ALA A 64 -7.25 3.02 6.48
CA ALA A 64 -6.04 3.80 6.72
C ALA A 64 -5.09 3.81 5.51
N LEU A 65 -4.94 2.68 4.81
CA LEU A 65 -4.06 2.60 3.64
C LEU A 65 -4.65 3.35 2.45
N SER A 66 -5.96 3.33 2.26
CA SER A 66 -6.63 4.12 1.21
C SER A 66 -6.47 5.62 1.48
N GLU A 67 -6.71 6.04 2.73
CA GLU A 67 -6.51 7.44 3.14
C GLU A 67 -5.07 7.89 2.90
N PHE A 68 -4.09 7.07 3.28
CA PHE A 68 -2.68 7.32 3.03
C PHE A 68 -2.41 7.55 1.55
N LEU A 69 -2.94 6.71 0.66
CA LEU A 69 -2.68 6.83 -0.78
C LEU A 69 -3.33 8.06 -1.44
N THR A 70 -4.43 8.55 -0.86
CA THR A 70 -5.14 9.75 -1.36
C THR A 70 -4.61 11.07 -0.79
N THR A 71 -3.81 11.02 0.27
CA THR A 71 -3.20 12.21 0.90
C THR A 71 -1.87 12.57 0.22
N ASN A 72 -1.58 13.87 0.05
CA ASN A 72 -0.27 14.30 -0.47
C ASN A 72 0.81 14.16 0.61
N HIS A 73 1.92 13.48 0.28
CA HIS A 73 3.03 13.16 1.21
C HIS A 73 4.39 13.71 0.76
N ASP A 74 4.40 14.88 0.10
CA ASP A 74 5.60 15.53 -0.49
C ASP A 74 6.80 15.63 0.46
#